data_AF-A0A363TZY8-F1
#
_entry.id   AF-A0A363TZY8-F1
#
_cell.length_a   1.000
_cell.length_b   1.000
_cell.length_c   1.000
_cell.angle_alpha   90.00
_cell.angle_beta   90.00
_cell.angle_gamma   90.00
#
_symmetry.space_group_name_H-M   'P 1'
#
loop_
_entity.id
_entity.type
_entity.pdbx_description
1 polymer ?
#
loop_
_entity_poly.entity_id
_entity_poly.type
_entity_poly.pdbx_seq_one_letter_code
_entity_poly.pdbx_strand_id
1 'polypeptide(L)'
;MADVTQTPIAPRPKVGSIPRQPMPEQPPEVRKKNFREVPFGLTPDLAILEATRCIQCKNPACVKGCPVSVQIPEFIDLVRHGKFVEAARKIKETNALPAVCGRVCPQEEQCEMPCVLGKKGEPVAIGRLERFVADFERVTGNVEIPEVAPPTGKRVAVVGAGPAGLTVAGDLVKLGHDVTIFEALHKAGGVLMYGIPEFRLPKDIVQSEVEYIR
;
A
#
# COMPACT_ATOMS: atom_id res chain seq x y z
N MET A 1 9.41 -23.68 -19.35
CA MET A 1 9.34 -23.21 -17.95
C MET A 1 10.74 -22.77 -17.57
N ALA A 2 11.05 -21.49 -17.72
CA ALA A 2 12.38 -20.99 -17.36
C ALA A 2 12.42 -20.81 -15.85
N ASP A 3 13.23 -21.64 -15.21
CA ASP A 3 13.61 -21.56 -13.80
C ASP A 3 14.25 -20.18 -13.55
N VAL A 4 13.50 -19.28 -12.89
CA VAL A 4 14.02 -18.00 -12.42
C VAL A 4 14.90 -18.32 -11.22
N THR A 5 16.15 -18.68 -11.54
CA THR A 5 17.20 -18.93 -10.56
C THR A 5 17.22 -17.79 -9.54
N GLN A 6 16.85 -18.11 -8.30
CA GLN A 6 16.89 -17.21 -7.17
C GLN A 6 18.32 -16.66 -7.06
N THR A 7 18.50 -15.38 -7.39
CA THR A 7 19.79 -14.72 -7.18
C THR A 7 20.09 -14.79 -5.68
N PRO A 8 21.28 -15.29 -5.26
CA PRO A 8 21.60 -15.43 -3.85
C PRO A 8 21.51 -14.08 -3.16
N ILE A 9 20.65 -14.01 -2.15
CA ILE A 9 20.30 -12.76 -1.49
C ILE A 9 21.48 -12.34 -0.62
N ALA A 10 21.90 -11.08 -0.75
CA ALA A 10 22.92 -10.54 0.13
C ALA A 10 22.49 -10.68 1.61
N PRO A 11 23.40 -11.09 2.50
CA PRO A 11 23.10 -11.16 3.93
C PRO A 11 22.60 -9.80 4.43
N ARG A 12 21.68 -9.80 5.38
CA ARG A 12 21.15 -8.54 5.93
C ARG A 12 22.32 -7.73 6.51
N PRO A 13 22.45 -6.46 6.11
CA PRO A 13 23.58 -5.64 6.50
C PRO A 13 23.47 -5.29 8.00
N LYS A 14 24.60 -4.89 8.58
CA LYS A 14 24.65 -4.48 9.99
C LYS A 14 23.64 -3.36 10.23
N VAL A 15 22.88 -3.44 11.32
CA VAL A 15 21.90 -2.41 11.70
C VAL A 15 22.53 -1.02 11.66
N GLY A 16 21.90 -0.08 10.95
CA GLY A 16 22.37 1.29 10.80
C GLY A 16 23.41 1.55 9.71
N SER A 17 23.83 0.53 8.95
CA SER A 17 24.80 0.71 7.85
C SER A 17 24.22 1.25 6.55
N ILE A 18 22.91 1.12 6.33
CA ILE A 18 22.21 1.65 5.17
C ILE A 18 21.33 2.81 5.65
N PRO A 19 21.44 4.04 5.12
CA PRO A 19 20.57 5.16 5.48
C PRO A 19 19.14 4.96 4.97
N ARG A 20 18.15 5.67 5.53
CA ARG A 20 16.76 5.57 5.03
C ARG A 20 16.72 6.13 3.62
N GLN A 21 16.11 5.41 2.69
CA GLN A 21 16.10 5.82 1.29
C GLN A 21 15.19 7.03 1.13
N PRO A 22 15.71 8.16 0.62
CA PRO A 22 14.92 9.36 0.44
C PRO A 22 13.84 9.10 -0.62
N MET A 23 12.69 9.74 -0.44
CA MET A 23 11.65 9.75 -1.48
C MET A 23 12.02 10.81 -2.50
N PRO A 24 12.16 10.47 -3.80
CA PRO A 24 12.31 11.49 -4.83
C PRO A 24 11.08 12.40 -4.85
N GLU A 25 11.29 13.71 -4.91
CA GLU A 25 10.22 14.72 -4.87
C GLU A 25 10.38 15.76 -5.97
N GLN A 26 9.26 16.38 -6.36
CA GLN A 26 9.28 17.58 -7.19
C GLN A 26 10.08 18.72 -6.52
N PRO A 27 10.91 19.47 -7.27
CA PRO A 27 11.57 20.66 -6.75
C PRO A 27 10.55 21.70 -6.22
N PRO A 28 10.84 22.41 -5.11
CA PRO A 28 9.95 23.42 -4.54
C PRO A 28 9.45 24.46 -5.54
N GLU A 29 10.35 24.95 -6.41
CA GLU A 29 10.06 25.96 -7.43
C GLU A 29 9.07 25.48 -8.51
N VAL A 30 8.98 24.17 -8.71
CA VAL A 30 8.08 23.52 -9.66
C VAL A 30 6.75 23.18 -8.98
N ARG A 31 6.79 22.53 -7.80
CA ARG A 31 5.59 22.04 -7.11
C ARG A 31 4.65 23.14 -6.62
N LYS A 32 5.14 24.37 -6.43
CA LYS A 32 4.31 25.52 -6.06
C LYS A 32 3.37 26.00 -7.18
N LYS A 33 3.54 25.51 -8.41
CA LYS A 33 2.81 25.98 -9.61
C LYS A 33 1.85 24.94 -10.19
N ASN A 34 1.68 23.78 -9.55
CA ASN A 34 0.85 22.70 -10.08
C ASN A 34 0.26 21.83 -8.96
N PHE A 35 -0.70 20.97 -9.31
CA PHE A 35 -1.37 20.04 -8.40
C PHE A 35 -0.94 18.58 -8.60
N ARG A 36 0.15 18.31 -9.33
CA ARG A 36 0.66 16.94 -9.52
C ARG A 36 1.30 16.44 -8.22
N GLU A 37 1.30 15.12 -8.05
CA GLU A 37 1.83 14.47 -6.85
C GLU A 37 3.27 14.90 -6.52
N VAL A 38 3.52 15.37 -5.30
CA VAL A 38 4.85 15.88 -4.91
C VAL A 38 5.89 14.77 -4.84
N PRO A 39 5.67 13.66 -4.12
CA PRO A 39 6.64 12.57 -4.09
C PRO A 39 6.41 11.62 -5.27
N PHE A 40 7.48 11.28 -6.00
CA PHE A 40 7.42 10.45 -7.21
C PHE A 40 7.30 8.94 -6.94
N GLY A 41 7.58 8.49 -5.71
CA GLY A 41 7.67 7.06 -5.39
C GLY A 41 9.10 6.55 -5.44
N LEU A 42 9.34 5.38 -4.85
CA LEU A 42 10.64 4.71 -4.91
C LEU A 42 10.81 4.04 -6.28
N THR A 43 12.05 3.95 -6.76
CA THR A 43 12.40 3.02 -7.83
C THR A 43 12.55 1.60 -7.27
N PRO A 44 12.51 0.55 -8.11
CA PRO A 44 12.77 -0.82 -7.67
C PRO A 44 14.06 -0.99 -6.85
N ASP A 45 15.17 -0.39 -7.29
CA ASP A 45 16.44 -0.47 -6.59
C ASP A 45 16.40 0.22 -5.21
N LEU A 46 15.77 1.40 -5.14
CA LEU A 46 15.58 2.11 -3.87
C LEU A 46 14.63 1.35 -2.93
N ALA A 47 13.59 0.71 -3.46
CA ALA A 47 12.66 -0.10 -2.69
C ALA A 47 13.34 -1.35 -2.11
N ILE A 48 14.14 -2.07 -2.91
CA ILE A 48 14.95 -3.21 -2.44
C ILE A 48 15.95 -2.75 -1.36
N LEU A 49 16.62 -1.61 -1.59
CA LEU A 49 17.60 -1.07 -0.66
C LEU A 49 16.96 -0.65 0.68
N GLU A 50 15.79 -0.01 0.65
CA GLU A 50 15.02 0.32 1.86
C GLU A 50 14.50 -0.93 2.56
N ALA A 51 13.97 -1.91 1.82
CA ALA A 51 13.49 -3.18 2.37
C ALA A 51 14.60 -3.97 3.07
N THR A 52 15.84 -3.83 2.59
CA THR A 52 17.03 -4.45 3.19
C THR A 52 17.36 -3.92 4.59
N ARG A 53 16.89 -2.72 4.96
CA ARG A 53 17.04 -2.18 6.33
C ARG A 53 16.23 -2.97 7.35
N CYS A 54 15.09 -3.55 6.95
CA CYS A 54 14.24 -4.32 7.86
C CYS A 54 14.99 -5.51 8.45
N ILE A 55 14.97 -5.62 9.79
CA ILE A 55 15.71 -6.64 10.54
C ILE A 55 14.91 -7.91 10.83
N GLN A 56 13.68 -8.01 10.30
CA GLN A 56 12.77 -9.15 10.53
C GLN A 56 12.62 -9.47 12.03
N CYS A 57 12.15 -8.48 12.79
CA CYS A 57 11.94 -8.63 14.22
C CYS A 57 11.06 -9.85 14.52
N LYS A 58 11.51 -10.72 15.43
CA LYS A 58 10.70 -11.85 15.93
C LYS A 58 9.34 -11.41 16.49
N ASN A 59 9.31 -10.26 17.16
CA ASN A 59 8.10 -9.62 17.68
C ASN A 59 7.91 -8.28 16.95
N PRO A 60 7.20 -8.24 15.81
CA PRO A 60 7.16 -7.06 14.96
C PRO A 60 6.19 -6.01 15.52
N ALA A 61 6.73 -5.04 16.27
CA ALA A 61 5.93 -3.97 16.86
C ALA A 61 5.27 -3.06 15.79
N CYS A 62 5.85 -3.00 14.58
CA CYS A 62 5.26 -2.30 13.44
C CYS A 62 3.89 -2.85 13.03
N VAL A 63 3.66 -4.17 13.13
CA VAL A 63 2.36 -4.79 12.84
C VAL A 63 1.31 -4.31 13.84
N LYS A 64 1.66 -4.26 15.13
CA LYS A 64 0.78 -3.73 16.19
C LYS A 64 0.48 -2.23 16.04
N GLY A 65 1.42 -1.47 15.47
CA GLY A 65 1.25 -0.04 15.18
C GLY A 65 0.41 0.24 13.94
N CYS A 66 0.12 -0.78 13.11
CA CYS A 66 -0.76 -0.65 11.96
C CYS A 66 -2.21 -0.93 12.39
N PRO A 67 -3.16 0.00 12.20
CA PRO A 67 -4.56 -0.21 12.60
C PRO A 67 -5.22 -1.45 11.99
N VAL A 68 -4.81 -1.83 10.77
CA VAL A 68 -5.32 -3.02 10.06
C VAL A 68 -4.34 -4.21 10.09
N SER A 69 -3.30 -4.13 10.94
CA SER A 69 -2.34 -5.22 11.18
C SER A 69 -1.75 -5.81 9.90
N VAL A 70 -1.34 -4.96 8.95
CA VAL A 70 -0.60 -5.41 7.74
C VAL A 70 0.59 -6.26 8.16
N GLN A 71 0.82 -7.37 7.46
CA GLN A 71 1.95 -8.28 7.67
C GLN A 71 3.26 -7.66 7.15
N ILE A 72 3.69 -6.60 7.84
CA ILE A 72 4.79 -5.72 7.43
C ILE A 72 6.11 -6.48 7.18
N PRO A 73 6.59 -7.35 8.08
CA PRO A 73 7.82 -8.09 7.84
C PRO A 73 7.76 -8.96 6.59
N GLU A 74 6.60 -9.58 6.32
CA GLU A 74 6.40 -10.51 5.21
C GLU A 74 6.45 -9.79 3.86
N PHE A 75 5.67 -8.72 3.69
CA PHE A 75 5.69 -7.99 2.41
C PHE A 75 7.04 -7.31 2.18
N ILE A 76 7.69 -6.78 3.22
CA ILE A 76 9.01 -6.16 3.06
C ILE A 76 10.05 -7.20 2.67
N ASP A 77 9.95 -8.43 3.18
CA ASP A 77 10.84 -9.50 2.73
C ASP A 77 10.59 -9.85 1.26
N LEU A 78 9.34 -9.89 0.80
CA LEU A 78 9.02 -10.05 -0.63
C LEU A 78 9.63 -8.92 -1.49
N VAL A 79 9.56 -7.65 -1.03
CA VAL A 79 10.22 -6.53 -1.72
C VAL A 79 11.73 -6.72 -1.79
N ARG A 80 12.37 -7.16 -0.71
CA ARG A 80 13.81 -7.44 -0.69
C ARG A 80 14.22 -8.49 -1.72
N HIS A 81 13.32 -9.42 -2.05
CA HIS A 81 13.52 -10.46 -3.06
C HIS A 81 13.08 -10.03 -4.47
N GLY A 82 12.71 -8.76 -4.68
CA GLY A 82 12.21 -8.30 -5.99
C GLY A 82 10.80 -8.77 -6.33
N LYS A 83 10.10 -9.42 -5.39
CA LYS A 83 8.77 -10.01 -5.60
C LYS A 83 7.67 -8.98 -5.32
N PHE A 84 7.66 -7.89 -6.08
CA PHE A 84 6.84 -6.71 -5.78
C PHE A 84 5.33 -6.97 -5.90
N VAL A 85 4.91 -7.75 -6.89
CA VAL A 85 3.49 -8.12 -7.07
C VAL A 85 3.02 -9.03 -5.93
N GLU A 86 3.82 -10.02 -5.53
CA GLU A 86 3.52 -10.86 -4.36
C GLU A 86 3.45 -10.01 -3.08
N ALA A 87 4.32 -9.01 -2.94
CA ALA A 87 4.29 -8.08 -1.81
C ALA A 87 2.99 -7.25 -1.77
N ALA A 88 2.52 -6.75 -2.91
CA ALA A 88 1.24 -6.03 -2.99
C ALA A 88 0.07 -6.93 -2.56
N ARG A 89 0.05 -8.18 -3.03
CA ARG A 89 -0.98 -9.18 -2.64
C ARG A 89 -0.94 -9.48 -1.14
N LYS A 90 0.26 -9.64 -0.57
CA LYS A 90 0.45 -9.85 0.87
C LYS A 90 -0.12 -8.68 1.70
N ILE A 91 -0.03 -7.44 1.22
CA ILE A 91 -0.67 -6.29 1.90
C ILE A 91 -2.20 -6.35 1.77
N LYS A 92 -2.70 -6.72 0.59
CA LYS A 92 -4.14 -6.84 0.29
C LYS A 92 -4.88 -7.92 1.10
N GLU A 93 -4.15 -8.81 1.78
CA GLU A 93 -4.73 -9.77 2.74
C GLU A 93 -5.45 -9.05 3.91
N THR A 94 -4.99 -7.86 4.31
CA THR A 94 -5.58 -7.11 5.43
C THR A 94 -5.90 -5.65 5.12
N ASN A 95 -5.31 -5.06 4.08
CA ASN A 95 -5.57 -3.68 3.67
C ASN A 95 -6.20 -3.62 2.28
N ALA A 96 -7.44 -3.14 2.20
CA ALA A 96 -8.15 -3.01 0.93
C ALA A 96 -7.64 -1.87 0.02
N LEU A 97 -6.93 -0.87 0.57
CA LEU A 97 -6.55 0.36 -0.15
C LEU A 97 -5.05 0.70 -0.01
N PRO A 98 -4.12 -0.22 -0.35
CA PRO A 98 -2.69 -0.02 -0.10
C PRO A 98 -2.10 1.19 -0.84
N ALA A 99 -2.55 1.46 -2.07
CA ALA A 99 -2.09 2.63 -2.83
C ALA A 99 -2.49 3.97 -2.18
N VAL A 100 -3.57 3.97 -1.39
CA VAL A 100 -4.03 5.14 -0.63
C VAL A 100 -3.30 5.21 0.71
N CYS A 101 -3.31 4.12 1.51
CA CYS A 101 -2.71 4.08 2.83
C CYS A 101 -1.22 4.43 2.82
N GLY A 102 -0.46 3.89 1.87
CA GLY A 102 0.97 4.22 1.71
C GLY A 102 1.25 5.71 1.44
N ARG A 103 0.25 6.48 1.01
CA ARG A 103 0.35 7.94 0.75
C ARG A 103 -0.13 8.80 1.91
N VAL A 104 -1.17 8.37 2.62
CA VAL A 104 -1.94 9.26 3.50
C VAL A 104 -1.90 8.89 4.98
N CYS A 105 -1.52 7.66 5.33
CA CYS A 105 -1.35 7.28 6.73
C CYS A 105 -0.31 8.19 7.41
N PRO A 106 -0.53 8.63 8.66
CA PRO A 106 0.50 9.28 9.47
C PRO A 106 1.43 8.19 10.04
N GLN A 107 2.37 7.71 9.25
CA GLN A 107 3.21 6.56 9.66
C GLN A 107 4.04 6.85 10.92
N GLU A 108 4.39 8.12 11.15
CA GLU A 108 5.06 8.66 12.34
C GLU A 108 4.27 8.50 13.64
N GLU A 109 2.96 8.24 13.55
CA GLU A 109 2.07 7.92 14.67
C GLU A 109 1.57 6.47 14.63
N GLN A 110 1.91 5.73 13.57
CA GLN A 110 1.41 4.37 13.29
C GLN A 110 2.56 3.38 13.15
N CYS A 111 2.66 2.66 12.03
CA CYS A 111 3.55 1.51 11.86
C CYS A 111 5.05 1.82 11.93
N GLU A 112 5.46 3.05 11.60
CA GLU A 112 6.87 3.47 11.65
C GLU A 112 7.29 3.91 13.06
N MET A 113 6.36 4.44 13.87
CA MET A 113 6.60 4.88 15.25
C MET A 113 7.21 3.79 16.16
N PRO A 114 6.67 2.55 16.24
CA PRO A 114 7.21 1.50 17.08
C PRO A 114 8.34 0.69 16.40
N CYS A 115 8.78 1.09 15.20
CA CYS A 115 9.84 0.38 14.49
C CYS A 115 11.12 0.34 15.34
N VAL A 116 11.71 -0.85 15.51
CA VAL A 116 12.89 -1.04 16.37
C VAL A 116 14.09 -0.21 15.90
N LEU A 117 14.23 0.00 14.59
CA LEU A 117 15.28 0.86 14.02
C LEU A 117 15.11 2.33 14.41
N GLY A 118 13.86 2.79 14.55
CA GLY A 118 13.53 4.16 14.94
C GLY A 118 14.04 4.55 16.34
N LYS A 119 14.38 3.57 17.20
CA LYS A 119 14.89 3.83 18.55
C LYS A 119 16.29 4.45 18.59
N LYS A 120 17.12 4.19 17.57
CA LYS A 120 18.52 4.64 17.50
C LYS A 120 18.88 5.28 16.15
N GLY A 121 17.88 5.62 15.35
CA GLY A 121 18.04 6.12 13.98
C GLY A 121 16.68 6.31 13.35
N GLU A 122 16.61 6.19 12.03
CA GLU A 122 15.33 6.29 11.32
C GLU A 122 14.63 4.93 11.22
N PRO A 123 13.29 4.89 11.28
CA PRO A 123 12.53 3.66 11.05
C PRO A 123 12.68 3.16 9.61
N VAL A 124 12.21 1.95 9.35
CA VAL A 124 11.99 1.49 7.97
C VAL A 124 10.86 2.32 7.38
N ALA A 125 11.00 2.79 6.14
CA ALA A 125 9.99 3.58 5.45
C ALA A 125 8.83 2.71 4.92
N ILE A 126 8.06 2.12 5.85
CA ILE A 126 6.99 1.16 5.58
C ILE A 126 5.96 1.74 4.62
N GLY A 127 5.50 2.98 4.83
CA GLY A 127 4.50 3.60 3.96
C GLY A 127 5.01 3.79 2.52
N ARG A 128 6.31 4.10 2.36
CA ARG A 128 6.94 4.24 1.04
C ARG A 128 7.00 2.90 0.30
N LEU A 129 7.29 1.81 1.02
CA LEU A 129 7.32 0.47 0.45
C LEU A 129 5.93 -0.03 0.09
N GLU A 130 4.92 0.19 0.95
CA GLU A 130 3.51 -0.12 0.68
C GLU A 130 3.01 0.62 -0.57
N ARG A 131 3.27 1.94 -0.65
CA ARG A 131 2.98 2.74 -1.85
C ARG A 131 3.65 2.16 -3.08
N PHE A 132 4.94 1.86 -3.00
CA PHE A 132 5.72 1.37 -4.13
C PHE A 132 5.15 0.07 -4.71
N VAL A 133 4.83 -0.92 -3.87
CA VAL A 133 4.33 -2.21 -4.36
C VAL A 133 2.94 -2.10 -4.96
N ALA A 134 2.06 -1.27 -4.36
CA ALA A 134 0.72 -1.02 -4.89
C ALA A 134 0.79 -0.29 -6.25
N ASP A 135 1.65 0.72 -6.37
CA ASP A 135 1.88 1.42 -7.63
C ASP A 135 2.49 0.48 -8.69
N PHE A 136 3.44 -0.38 -8.30
CA PHE A 136 4.09 -1.34 -9.19
C PHE A 136 3.10 -2.35 -9.77
N GLU A 137 2.26 -2.95 -8.93
CA GLU A 137 1.23 -3.90 -9.36
C GLU A 137 0.25 -3.23 -10.35
N ARG A 138 -0.22 -2.02 -10.04
CA ARG A 138 -1.13 -1.26 -10.92
C ARG A 138 -0.49 -0.93 -12.27
N VAL A 139 0.73 -0.38 -12.28
CA VAL A 139 1.41 0.06 -13.50
C VAL A 139 1.81 -1.11 -14.40
N THR A 140 2.16 -2.26 -13.80
CA THR A 140 2.51 -3.46 -14.57
C THR A 140 1.30 -4.27 -15.03
N GLY A 141 0.08 -3.89 -14.61
CA GLY A 141 -1.15 -4.58 -14.99
C GLY A 141 -1.32 -5.97 -14.37
N ASN A 142 -0.53 -6.31 -13.33
CA ASN A 142 -0.56 -7.62 -12.67
C ASN A 142 -1.54 -7.68 -11.49
N VAL A 143 -2.60 -6.88 -11.55
CA VAL A 143 -3.68 -6.87 -10.55
C VAL A 143 -4.46 -8.16 -10.70
N GLU A 144 -4.49 -8.98 -9.65
CA GLU A 144 -5.32 -10.19 -9.60
C GLU A 144 -6.64 -9.91 -8.90
N ILE A 145 -7.73 -10.38 -9.50
CA ILE A 145 -9.05 -10.38 -8.89
C ILE A 145 -9.11 -11.57 -7.94
N PRO A 146 -9.44 -11.37 -6.65
CA PRO A 146 -9.53 -12.46 -5.67
C PRO A 146 -10.62 -13.46 -6.06
N GLU A 147 -10.44 -14.72 -5.65
CA GLU A 147 -11.52 -15.69 -5.76
C GLU A 147 -12.73 -15.24 -4.94
N VAL A 148 -13.90 -15.31 -5.57
CA VAL A 148 -15.19 -15.00 -4.95
C VAL A 148 -15.86 -16.30 -4.52
N ALA A 149 -16.34 -16.36 -3.28
CA ALA A 149 -17.09 -17.49 -2.77
C ALA A 149 -18.42 -17.68 -3.54
N PRO A 150 -18.99 -18.91 -3.54
CA PRO A 150 -20.27 -19.16 -4.18
C PRO A 150 -21.37 -18.20 -3.72
N PRO A 151 -22.33 -17.82 -4.60
CA PRO A 151 -23.38 -16.89 -4.25
C PRO A 151 -24.17 -17.34 -3.01
N THR A 152 -24.28 -16.43 -2.05
CA THR A 152 -25.03 -16.66 -0.80
C THR A 152 -26.53 -16.43 -0.94
N GLY A 153 -26.96 -15.79 -2.04
CA GLY A 153 -28.34 -15.34 -2.27
C GLY A 153 -28.77 -14.12 -1.43
N LYS A 154 -27.87 -13.57 -0.61
CA LYS A 154 -28.15 -12.39 0.23
C LYS A 154 -27.77 -11.11 -0.52
N ARG A 155 -28.61 -10.08 -0.36
CA ARG A 155 -28.38 -8.73 -0.90
C ARG A 155 -28.04 -7.76 0.21
N VAL A 156 -27.01 -6.93 0.00
CA VAL A 156 -26.53 -5.93 0.97
C VAL A 156 -26.48 -4.56 0.31
N ALA A 157 -27.04 -3.56 1.00
CA ALA A 157 -26.94 -2.16 0.60
C ALA A 157 -25.87 -1.46 1.46
N VAL A 158 -24.92 -0.80 0.81
CA VAL A 158 -23.89 0.03 1.46
C VAL A 158 -24.19 1.50 1.13
N VAL A 159 -24.36 2.34 2.14
CA VAL A 159 -24.64 3.78 1.95
C VAL A 159 -23.35 4.57 2.16
N GLY A 160 -22.86 5.18 1.09
CA GLY A 160 -21.62 5.95 1.01
C GLY A 160 -20.47 5.16 0.37
N ALA A 161 -19.83 5.74 -0.65
CA ALA A 161 -18.70 5.15 -1.37
C ALA A 161 -17.35 5.73 -0.93
N GLY A 162 -17.21 6.05 0.36
CA GLY A 162 -15.91 6.39 0.95
C GLY A 162 -15.06 5.14 1.26
N PRO A 163 -13.88 5.30 1.88
CA PRO A 163 -13.00 4.18 2.22
C PRO A 163 -13.71 3.03 2.95
N ALA A 164 -14.51 3.35 3.97
CA ALA A 164 -15.23 2.35 4.75
C ALA A 164 -16.24 1.56 3.89
N GLY A 165 -17.02 2.25 3.06
CA GLY A 165 -18.03 1.65 2.19
C GLY A 165 -17.41 0.79 1.08
N LEU A 166 -16.32 1.27 0.48
CA LEU A 166 -15.56 0.52 -0.52
C LEU A 166 -14.95 -0.75 0.08
N THR A 167 -14.31 -0.66 1.25
CA THR A 167 -13.72 -1.81 1.93
C THR A 167 -14.77 -2.87 2.27
N VAL A 168 -15.87 -2.49 2.93
CA VAL A 168 -16.91 -3.46 3.31
C VAL A 168 -17.58 -4.07 2.08
N ALA A 169 -17.77 -3.30 1.00
CA ALA A 169 -18.32 -3.84 -0.23
C ALA A 169 -17.38 -4.89 -0.85
N GLY A 170 -16.08 -4.58 -0.98
CA GLY A 170 -15.10 -5.52 -1.51
C GLY A 170 -15.02 -6.82 -0.71
N ASP A 171 -15.06 -6.75 0.62
CA ASP A 171 -15.01 -7.94 1.46
C ASP A 171 -16.32 -8.77 1.37
N LEU A 172 -17.48 -8.12 1.35
CA LEU A 172 -18.76 -8.82 1.20
C LEU A 172 -18.92 -9.49 -0.17
N VAL A 173 -18.40 -8.86 -1.24
CA VAL A 173 -18.37 -9.47 -2.58
C VAL A 173 -17.54 -10.74 -2.57
N LYS A 174 -16.34 -10.73 -1.97
CA LYS A 174 -15.51 -11.94 -1.82
C LYS A 174 -16.22 -13.07 -1.06
N LEU A 175 -17.10 -12.72 -0.12
CA LEU A 175 -17.93 -13.67 0.63
C LEU A 175 -19.17 -14.16 -0.14
N GLY A 176 -19.35 -13.75 -1.40
CA GLY A 176 -20.44 -14.21 -2.27
C GLY A 176 -21.77 -13.47 -2.03
N HIS A 177 -21.75 -12.27 -1.44
CA HIS A 177 -22.93 -11.43 -1.31
C HIS A 177 -23.13 -10.54 -2.54
N ASP A 178 -24.39 -10.27 -2.89
CA ASP A 178 -24.75 -9.27 -3.89
C ASP A 178 -24.81 -7.89 -3.22
N VAL A 179 -23.87 -7.01 -3.57
CA VAL A 179 -23.67 -5.72 -2.89
C VAL A 179 -23.98 -4.56 -3.82
N THR A 180 -24.82 -3.63 -3.35
CA THR A 180 -25.10 -2.37 -4.04
C THR A 180 -24.63 -1.20 -3.19
N ILE A 181 -23.77 -0.35 -3.75
CA ILE A 181 -23.30 0.89 -3.10
C ILE A 181 -24.16 2.07 -3.58
N PHE A 182 -24.68 2.85 -2.62
CA PHE A 182 -25.41 4.08 -2.86
C PHE A 182 -24.51 5.27 -2.49
N GLU A 183 -24.17 6.10 -3.48
CA GLU A 183 -23.36 7.30 -3.29
C GLU A 183 -24.18 8.54 -3.69
N ALA A 184 -24.10 9.59 -2.88
CA ALA A 184 -24.84 10.83 -3.11
C ALA A 184 -24.20 11.68 -4.22
N LEU A 185 -22.88 11.61 -4.37
CA LEU A 185 -22.11 12.38 -5.34
C LEU A 185 -21.91 11.63 -6.67
N HIS A 186 -21.50 12.36 -7.70
CA HIS A 186 -21.35 11.84 -9.07
C HIS A 186 -20.11 10.94 -9.28
N LYS A 187 -19.24 10.81 -8.27
CA LYS A 187 -18.08 9.90 -8.26
C LYS A 187 -17.92 9.29 -6.88
N ALA A 188 -17.57 8.00 -6.85
CA ALA A 188 -17.17 7.28 -5.65
C ALA A 188 -15.77 7.71 -5.15
N GLY A 189 -15.48 7.41 -3.89
CA GLY A 189 -14.21 7.69 -3.20
C GLY A 189 -14.36 8.59 -1.98
N GLY A 190 -15.49 9.27 -1.79
CA GLY A 190 -15.73 10.16 -0.65
C GLY A 190 -14.61 11.20 -0.46
N VAL A 191 -14.02 11.27 0.74
CA VAL A 191 -12.89 12.16 1.06
C VAL A 191 -11.67 11.92 0.16
N LEU A 192 -11.46 10.69 -0.33
CA LEU A 192 -10.36 10.39 -1.25
C LEU A 192 -10.52 11.13 -2.59
N MET A 193 -11.77 11.30 -3.04
CA MET A 193 -12.10 11.97 -4.29
C MET A 193 -12.27 13.48 -4.12
N TYR A 194 -12.94 13.93 -3.06
CA TYR A 194 -13.35 15.34 -2.92
C TYR A 194 -12.61 16.13 -1.83
N GLY A 195 -11.89 15.45 -0.93
CA GLY A 195 -11.18 16.11 0.19
C GLY A 195 -9.68 16.19 -0.02
N ILE A 196 -9.00 15.04 -0.17
CA ILE A 196 -7.54 14.99 -0.25
C ILE A 196 -7.08 15.55 -1.60
N PRO A 197 -6.22 16.59 -1.66
CA PRO A 197 -5.80 17.17 -2.92
C PRO A 197 -4.93 16.24 -3.78
N GLU A 198 -4.92 16.50 -5.10
CA GLU A 198 -4.22 15.66 -6.10
C GLU A 198 -2.70 15.65 -5.92
N PHE A 199 -2.11 16.71 -5.34
CA PHE A 199 -0.67 16.76 -5.05
C PHE A 199 -0.24 15.78 -3.94
N ARG A 200 -1.20 15.20 -3.21
CA ARG A 200 -0.99 14.20 -2.16
C ARG A 200 -1.58 12.84 -2.53
N LEU A 201 -2.76 12.83 -3.16
CA LEU A 201 -3.44 11.60 -3.59
C LEU A 201 -4.00 11.77 -5.01
N PRO A 202 -3.30 11.24 -6.02
CA PRO A 202 -3.76 11.26 -7.41
C PRO A 202 -5.14 10.65 -7.60
N LYS A 203 -5.99 11.31 -8.40
CA LYS A 203 -7.38 10.91 -8.58
C LYS A 203 -7.55 9.68 -9.47
N ASP A 204 -6.59 9.43 -10.35
CA ASP A 204 -6.52 8.21 -11.16
C ASP A 204 -6.33 6.96 -10.28
N ILE A 205 -5.54 7.07 -9.21
CA ILE A 205 -5.33 5.97 -8.25
C ILE A 205 -6.63 5.65 -7.52
N VAL A 206 -7.33 6.68 -7.01
CA VAL A 206 -8.63 6.47 -6.34
C VAL A 206 -9.64 5.84 -7.30
N GLN A 207 -9.66 6.26 -8.57
CA GLN A 207 -10.54 5.65 -9.57
C GLN A 207 -10.18 4.19 -9.85
N SER A 208 -8.89 3.83 -9.92
CA SER A 208 -8.48 2.44 -10.10
C SER A 208 -8.86 1.54 -8.93
N GLU A 209 -8.79 2.04 -7.69
CA GLU A 209 -9.22 1.30 -6.49
C GLU A 209 -10.74 1.10 -6.48
N VAL A 210 -11.50 2.11 -6.89
CA VAL A 210 -12.96 2.00 -7.04
C VAL A 210 -13.34 0.99 -8.12
N GLU A 211 -12.64 1.00 -9.26
CA GLU A 211 -12.93 0.10 -10.38
C GLU A 211 -12.55 -1.34 -10.04
N TYR A 212 -11.50 -1.56 -9.25
CA TYR A 212 -11.14 -2.90 -8.75
C TYR A 212 -12.24 -3.53 -7.86
N ILE A 213 -13.08 -2.71 -7.21
CA ILE A 213 -14.16 -3.17 -6.33
C ILE A 213 -15.48 -3.36 -7.09
N ARG A 214 -15.60 -2.79 -8.29
CA ARG A 214 -16.76 -2.96 -9.18
C ARG A 214 -16.75 -4.30 -9.88
#